data_AF-A0A429W7F4-F1
#
_entry.id   AF-A0A429W7F4-F1
#
_cell.length_a   1.000
_cell.length_b   1.000
_cell.length_c   1.000
_cell.angle_alpha   90.00
_cell.angle_beta   90.00
_cell.angle_gamma   90.00
#
_symmetry.space_group_name_H-M   'P 1'
#
loop_
_entity.id
_entity.type
_entity.pdbx_description
1 polymer ?
#
loop_
_entity_poly.entity_id
_entity_poly.type
_entity_poly.pdbx_seq_one_letter_code
_entity_poly.pdbx_strand_id
1 'polypeptide(L)'
;MFTPTRPNGYLLADTNSLVYAYGAGGTRQLETYFRFAKEQGREFAITSTVAKEIKDGPLRQELGRYIADKGIKVLPTPKLERQLETGQVSSKNAGEASMLEVAAEEHAKGRSTRIWSEDKFFENPQQMRGAQGVEPVKTSQLLDQMREGQFISDAEYRRARASYQQTSPVFQPGSASHSPRLATFDGPAPRVLDHLGAADARIAAKPGFQTFTKVGGAASVGLLGYDFVTTASQYNALTG
;
A
#
# COMPACT_ATOMS: atom_id res chain seq x y z
N MET A 1 -8.09 -6.47 33.57
CA MET A 1 -7.58 -5.07 33.55
C MET A 1 -6.80 -4.92 32.25
N PHE A 2 -7.42 -4.36 31.21
CA PHE A 2 -6.72 -4.12 29.94
C PHE A 2 -5.97 -2.79 30.09
N THR A 3 -4.66 -2.85 30.28
CA THR A 3 -3.82 -1.67 30.13
C THR A 3 -3.84 -1.32 28.65
N PRO A 4 -4.37 -0.16 28.22
CA PRO A 4 -4.23 0.24 26.84
C PRO A 4 -2.73 0.40 26.59
N THR A 5 -2.15 -0.50 25.79
CA THR A 5 -0.78 -0.36 25.31
C THR A 5 -0.71 0.99 24.62
N ARG A 6 0.13 1.90 25.13
CA ARG A 6 0.41 3.17 24.47
C ARG A 6 0.71 2.88 23.00
N PRO A 7 0.26 3.71 22.05
CA PRO A 7 0.59 3.49 20.65
C PRO A 7 2.11 3.36 20.50
N ASN A 8 2.55 2.37 19.73
CA ASN A 8 3.95 2.06 19.42
C ASN A 8 4.53 3.13 18.47
N GLY A 9 4.48 4.41 18.86
CA GLY A 9 4.88 5.56 18.05
C GLY A 9 4.16 5.62 16.71
N TYR A 10 4.92 5.93 15.64
CA TYR A 10 4.38 6.10 14.29
C TYR A 10 4.81 4.97 13.34
N LEU A 11 4.01 4.75 12.30
CA LEU A 11 4.48 4.26 11.01
C LEU A 11 4.64 5.48 10.09
N LEU A 12 5.89 5.90 9.86
CA LEU A 12 6.23 6.99 8.95
C LEU A 12 6.44 6.43 7.54
N ALA A 13 5.78 7.01 6.56
CA ALA A 13 6.00 6.67 5.16
C ALA A 13 6.86 7.75 4.48
N ASP A 14 7.85 7.33 3.68
CA ASP A 14 8.54 8.22 2.76
C ASP A 14 7.68 8.51 1.51
N THR A 15 8.08 9.51 0.73
CA THR A 15 7.37 9.91 -0.50
C THR A 15 7.31 8.77 -1.51
N ASN A 16 8.43 8.07 -1.73
CA ASN A 16 8.53 7.02 -2.75
C ASN A 16 7.64 5.82 -2.43
N SER A 17 7.56 5.39 -1.17
CA SER A 17 6.70 4.28 -0.76
C SER A 17 5.23 4.58 -0.99
N LEU A 18 4.80 5.82 -0.72
CA LEU A 18 3.43 6.27 -1.00
C LEU A 18 3.14 6.27 -2.51
N VAL A 19 4.08 6.79 -3.32
CA VAL A 19 3.98 6.78 -4.78
C VAL A 19 3.90 5.35 -5.31
N TYR A 20 4.76 4.45 -4.85
CA TYR A 20 4.77 3.07 -5.30
C TYR A 20 3.52 2.31 -4.88
N ALA A 21 3.04 2.50 -3.65
CA ALA A 21 1.80 1.88 -3.19
C ALA A 21 0.59 2.37 -3.98
N TYR A 22 0.53 3.67 -4.27
CA TYR A 22 -0.51 4.19 -5.14
C TYR A 22 -0.39 3.62 -6.56
N GLY A 23 0.81 3.53 -7.12
CA GLY A 23 1.04 2.89 -8.42
C GLY A 23 0.56 1.44 -8.47
N ALA A 24 0.81 0.67 -7.40
CA ALA A 24 0.50 -0.75 -7.34
C ALA A 24 -1.00 -1.06 -7.16
N GLY A 25 -1.79 -0.18 -6.56
CA GLY A 25 -3.22 -0.48 -6.34
C GLY A 25 -4.07 0.71 -5.92
N GLY A 26 -3.63 1.92 -6.25
CA GLY A 26 -4.29 3.18 -5.92
C GLY A 26 -4.50 3.36 -4.41
N THR A 27 -5.58 4.06 -4.07
CA THR A 27 -5.98 4.31 -2.68
C THR A 27 -6.30 3.04 -1.90
N ARG A 28 -6.73 1.95 -2.56
CA ARG A 28 -7.00 0.67 -1.89
C ARG A 28 -5.73 0.06 -1.29
N GLN A 29 -4.61 0.15 -2.02
CA GLN A 29 -3.34 -0.35 -1.52
C GLN A 29 -2.84 0.52 -0.36
N LEU A 30 -2.91 1.85 -0.47
CA LEU A 30 -2.58 2.77 0.62
C LEU A 30 -3.43 2.55 1.87
N GLU A 31 -4.73 2.34 1.71
CA GLU A 31 -5.66 2.04 2.81
C GLU A 31 -5.25 0.77 3.56
N THR A 32 -4.71 -0.22 2.85
CA THR A 32 -4.26 -1.47 3.45
C THR A 32 -3.10 -1.23 4.42
N TYR A 33 -2.09 -0.44 4.02
CA TYR A 33 -1.00 -0.02 4.91
C TYR A 33 -1.49 0.85 6.07
N PHE A 34 -2.40 1.79 5.80
CA PHE A 34 -2.97 2.66 6.82
C PHE A 34 -3.70 1.88 7.91
N ARG A 35 -4.58 0.94 7.54
CA ARG A 35 -5.27 0.08 8.50
C ARG A 35 -4.29 -0.84 9.23
N PHE A 36 -3.30 -1.37 8.54
CA PHE A 36 -2.30 -2.24 9.16
C PHE A 36 -1.46 -1.51 10.21
N ALA A 37 -1.13 -0.22 9.99
CA ALA A 37 -0.49 0.60 11.01
C ALA A 37 -1.32 0.66 12.30
N LYS A 38 -2.64 0.88 12.16
CA LYS A 38 -3.58 0.90 13.30
C LYS A 38 -3.65 -0.45 14.00
N GLU A 39 -3.71 -1.54 13.24
CA GLU A 39 -3.68 -2.92 13.78
C GLU A 39 -2.42 -3.18 14.61
N GLN A 40 -1.27 -2.63 14.20
CA GLN A 40 -0.02 -2.70 14.94
C GLN A 40 0.06 -1.75 16.15
N GLY A 41 -1.04 -1.05 16.46
CA GLY A 41 -1.09 -0.03 17.50
C GLY A 41 -0.22 1.19 17.18
N ARG A 42 -0.02 1.52 15.90
CA ARG A 42 0.77 2.67 15.44
C ARG A 42 -0.13 3.69 14.75
N GLU A 43 0.24 4.96 14.86
CA GLU A 43 -0.39 6.02 14.08
C GLU A 43 0.33 6.16 12.73
N PHE A 44 -0.41 6.15 11.62
CA PHE A 44 0.16 6.39 10.29
C PHE A 44 0.37 7.90 10.09
N ALA A 45 1.60 8.32 9.79
CA ALA A 45 1.96 9.72 9.67
C ALA A 45 3.03 9.95 8.59
N ILE A 46 3.21 11.21 8.21
CA ILE A 46 4.30 11.68 7.35
C ILE A 46 4.94 12.92 7.99
N THR A 47 6.14 13.30 7.57
CA THR A 47 6.79 14.53 8.02
C THR A 47 6.38 15.74 7.16
N SER A 48 6.62 16.96 7.64
CA SER A 48 6.44 18.18 6.84
C SER A 48 7.27 18.17 5.56
N THR A 49 8.48 17.62 5.62
CA THR A 49 9.35 17.42 4.44
C THR A 49 8.72 16.47 3.43
N VAL A 50 8.24 15.30 3.84
CA VAL A 50 7.55 14.36 2.94
C VAL A 50 6.28 14.98 2.35
N ALA A 51 5.50 15.72 3.15
CA ALA A 51 4.34 16.42 2.64
C ALA A 51 4.69 17.46 1.57
N LYS A 52 5.83 18.16 1.71
CA LYS A 52 6.35 19.09 0.71
C LYS A 52 6.81 18.35 -0.55
N GLU A 53 7.56 17.26 -0.41
CA GLU A 53 7.98 16.43 -1.54
C GLU A 53 6.79 15.89 -2.34
N ILE A 54 5.70 15.47 -1.68
CA ILE A 54 4.47 15.06 -2.35
C ILE A 54 3.82 16.23 -3.12
N LYS A 55 3.77 17.41 -2.52
CA LYS A 55 3.20 18.61 -3.16
C LYS A 55 3.94 18.98 -4.44
N ASP A 56 5.26 18.82 -4.44
CA ASP A 56 6.15 19.18 -5.55
C ASP A 56 6.44 18.00 -6.49
N GLY A 57 5.99 16.79 -6.14
CA GLY A 57 6.31 15.53 -6.80
C GLY A 57 5.19 14.93 -7.66
N PRO A 58 5.37 13.67 -8.11
CA PRO A 58 4.35 12.95 -8.85
C PRO A 58 3.14 12.64 -7.96
N LEU A 59 1.97 12.48 -8.58
CA LEU A 59 0.71 12.16 -7.89
C LEU A 59 0.32 13.18 -6.79
N ARG A 60 0.78 14.44 -6.91
CA ARG A 60 0.54 15.50 -5.92
C ARG A 60 -0.94 15.70 -5.57
N GLN A 61 -1.83 15.56 -6.55
CA GLN A 61 -3.27 15.76 -6.34
C GLN A 61 -3.88 14.53 -5.64
N GLU A 62 -3.49 13.34 -6.09
CA GLU A 62 -4.00 12.06 -5.62
C GLU A 62 -3.53 11.77 -4.19
N LEU A 63 -2.22 11.86 -3.94
CA LEU A 63 -1.63 11.66 -2.62
C LEU A 63 -2.01 12.81 -1.67
N GLY A 64 -2.01 14.06 -2.15
CA GLY A 64 -2.46 15.21 -1.36
C GLY A 64 -3.90 15.07 -0.90
N ARG A 65 -4.82 14.65 -1.80
CA ARG A 65 -6.21 14.36 -1.44
C ARG A 65 -6.30 13.18 -0.47
N TYR A 66 -5.59 12.09 -0.72
CA TYR A 66 -5.61 10.93 0.17
C TYR A 66 -5.16 11.28 1.61
N ILE A 67 -4.09 12.06 1.74
CA ILE A 67 -3.60 12.56 3.04
C ILE A 67 -4.67 13.38 3.76
N ALA A 68 -5.31 14.32 3.05
CA ALA A 68 -6.37 15.15 3.60
C ALA A 68 -7.62 14.33 3.99
N ASP A 69 -8.12 13.49 3.09
CA ASP A 69 -9.34 12.69 3.29
C ASP A 69 -9.21 11.71 4.46
N LYS A 70 -8.01 11.15 4.67
CA LYS A 70 -7.73 10.22 5.76
C LYS A 70 -7.31 10.89 7.05
N GLY A 71 -7.09 12.21 7.03
CA GLY A 71 -6.54 12.94 8.16
C GLY A 71 -5.17 12.41 8.58
N ILE A 72 -4.31 12.05 7.62
CA ILE A 72 -2.95 11.59 7.92
C ILE A 72 -2.19 12.75 8.55
N LYS A 73 -1.60 12.48 9.72
CA LYS A 73 -0.89 13.49 10.48
C LYS A 73 0.40 13.90 9.78
N VAL A 74 0.59 15.21 9.62
CA VAL A 74 1.84 15.80 9.13
C VAL A 74 2.61 16.32 10.34
N LEU A 75 3.77 15.71 10.60
CA LEU A 75 4.60 15.99 11.77
C LEU A 75 5.66 17.05 11.42
N PRO A 76 5.75 18.17 12.18
CA PRO A 76 6.78 19.17 11.95
C PRO A 76 8.16 18.64 12.36
N THR A 77 9.21 19.09 11.67
CA THR A 77 10.62 18.73 11.95
C THR A 77 11.49 19.99 12.03
N PRO A 78 11.31 20.81 13.09
CA PRO A 78 11.89 22.15 13.16
C PRO A 78 13.40 22.15 13.41
N LYS A 79 14.01 21.06 13.88
CA LYS A 79 15.48 20.98 13.97
C LYS A 79 16.06 20.77 12.57
N LEU A 80 15.49 19.86 11.79
CA LEU A 80 15.88 19.65 10.41
C LEU A 80 15.70 20.93 9.59
N GLU A 81 14.56 21.63 9.72
CA GLU A 81 14.31 22.87 8.98
C GLU A 81 15.46 23.88 9.19
N ARG A 82 15.91 24.06 10.44
CA ARG A 82 17.09 24.88 10.77
C ARG A 82 18.40 24.31 10.23
N GLN A 83 18.57 23.00 10.24
CA GLN A 83 19.78 22.34 9.70
C GLN A 83 19.87 22.45 8.17
N LEU A 84 18.73 22.48 7.48
CA LEU A 84 18.67 22.72 6.04
C LEU A 84 19.01 24.17 5.71
N GLU A 85 18.48 25.13 6.48
CA GLU A 85 18.79 26.57 6.33
C GLU A 85 20.29 26.87 6.52
N THR A 86 20.91 26.19 7.48
CA THR A 86 22.35 26.36 7.80
C THR A 86 23.26 25.47 6.95
N GLY A 87 22.70 24.65 6.06
CA GLY A 87 23.47 23.73 5.20
C GLY A 87 24.13 22.56 5.93
N GLN A 88 23.79 22.32 7.21
CA GLN A 88 24.30 21.20 7.99
C GLN A 88 23.78 19.84 7.48
N VAL A 89 22.57 19.83 6.91
CA VAL A 89 22.00 18.66 6.25
C VAL A 89 21.80 18.98 4.77
N SER A 90 22.19 18.05 3.89
CA SER A 90 21.92 18.17 2.47
C SER A 90 20.43 18.02 2.20
N SER A 91 19.87 18.90 1.35
CA SER A 91 18.48 18.80 0.88
C SER A 91 18.16 17.46 0.22
N LYS A 92 19.16 16.75 -0.31
CA LYS A 92 19.00 15.41 -0.89
C LYS A 92 18.54 14.37 0.12
N ASN A 93 18.92 14.52 1.39
CA ASN A 93 18.57 13.56 2.46
C ASN A 93 17.54 14.15 3.43
N ALA A 94 16.81 15.19 3.01
CA ALA A 94 15.90 15.91 3.90
C ALA A 94 14.74 15.02 4.35
N GLY A 95 14.18 14.20 3.44
CA GLY A 95 13.13 13.23 3.76
C GLY A 95 13.58 12.27 4.87
N GLU A 96 14.75 11.67 4.71
CA GLU A 96 15.31 10.68 5.65
C GLU A 96 15.62 11.31 7.00
N ALA A 97 16.33 12.45 6.99
CA ALA A 97 16.68 13.17 8.20
C ALA A 97 15.42 13.63 8.97
N SER A 98 14.35 13.99 8.27
CA SER A 98 13.09 14.42 8.90
C SER A 98 12.45 13.28 9.69
N MET A 99 12.45 12.08 9.12
CA MET A 99 11.91 10.90 9.78
C MET A 99 12.77 10.45 10.96
N LEU A 100 14.09 10.60 10.86
CA LEU A 100 15.00 10.35 11.98
C LEU A 100 14.80 11.33 13.15
N GLU A 101 14.52 12.62 12.86
CA GLU A 101 14.20 13.60 13.91
C GLU A 101 12.94 13.16 14.69
N VAL A 102 11.85 12.84 13.98
CA VAL A 102 10.61 12.36 14.62
C VAL A 102 10.89 11.08 15.42
N ALA A 103 11.66 10.15 14.86
CA ALA A 103 11.94 8.91 15.55
C ALA A 103 12.75 9.10 16.84
N ALA A 104 13.73 10.00 16.84
CA ALA A 104 14.48 10.35 18.04
C ALA A 104 13.58 10.99 19.12
N GLU A 105 12.63 11.84 18.73
CA GLU A 105 11.65 12.42 19.65
C GLU A 105 10.69 11.39 20.24
N GLU A 106 10.28 10.40 19.46
CA GLU A 106 9.46 9.29 19.92
C GLU A 106 10.23 8.35 20.85
N HIS A 107 11.50 8.09 20.54
CA HIS A 107 12.40 7.32 21.39
C HIS A 107 12.60 7.98 22.76
N ALA A 108 12.78 9.30 22.80
CA ALA A 108 12.86 10.06 24.05
C ALA A 108 11.59 9.93 24.93
N LYS A 109 10.44 9.57 24.33
CA LYS A 109 9.18 9.29 25.02
C LYS A 109 8.99 7.80 25.37
N GLY A 110 10.00 6.96 25.13
CA GLY A 110 9.95 5.52 25.34
C GLY A 110 9.13 4.76 24.28
N ARG A 111 8.93 5.34 23.09
CA ARG A 111 8.23 4.71 21.96
C ARG A 111 9.23 4.35 20.84
N SER A 112 8.83 3.48 19.91
CA SER A 112 9.59 3.22 18.68
C SER A 112 8.84 3.74 17.47
N THR A 113 9.57 4.05 16.40
CA THR A 113 9.00 4.52 15.13
C THR A 113 9.41 3.56 14.02
N ARG A 114 8.42 3.05 13.29
CA ARG A 114 8.66 2.33 12.04
C ARG A 114 8.77 3.29 10.88
N ILE A 115 9.79 3.13 10.06
CA ILE A 115 9.98 3.92 8.84
C ILE A 115 9.77 3.01 7.65
N TRP A 116 8.68 3.22 6.93
CA TRP A 116 8.38 2.57 5.67
C TRP A 116 9.10 3.30 4.53
N SER A 117 10.18 2.68 4.05
CA SER A 117 11.01 3.23 2.98
C SER A 117 11.72 2.12 2.20
N GLU A 118 11.97 2.40 0.92
CA GLU A 118 12.82 1.59 0.04
C GLU A 118 14.23 2.18 -0.14
N ASP A 119 14.54 3.28 0.56
CA ASP A 119 15.82 3.97 0.43
C ASP A 119 16.93 3.23 1.19
N LYS A 120 18.07 3.06 0.50
CA LYS A 120 19.29 2.45 1.05
C LYS A 120 19.85 3.22 2.23
N PHE A 121 19.47 4.48 2.42
CA PHE A 121 19.82 5.28 3.57
C PHE A 121 19.53 4.55 4.88
N PHE A 122 18.34 3.95 4.99
CA PHE A 122 17.91 3.25 6.20
C PHE A 122 18.52 1.85 6.36
N GLU A 123 19.18 1.33 5.33
CA GLU A 123 19.93 0.07 5.38
C GLU A 123 21.39 0.29 5.78
N ASN A 124 21.91 1.51 5.64
CA ASN A 124 23.30 1.83 5.88
C ASN A 124 23.57 1.99 7.40
N PRO A 125 24.36 1.09 8.03
CA PRO A 125 24.62 1.16 9.47
C PRO A 125 25.37 2.43 9.90
N GLN A 126 26.11 3.07 8.99
CA GLN A 126 26.80 4.32 9.27
C GLN A 126 25.81 5.49 9.35
N GLN A 127 24.83 5.54 8.44
CA GLN A 127 23.78 6.58 8.44
C GLN A 127 22.77 6.36 9.58
N MET A 128 22.53 5.11 9.96
CA MET A 128 21.67 4.75 11.09
C MET A 128 22.37 4.78 12.45
N ARG A 129 23.66 5.18 12.50
CA ARG A 129 24.38 5.26 13.77
C ARG A 129 23.77 6.35 14.65
N GLY A 130 23.27 5.96 15.82
CA GLY A 130 22.62 6.88 16.77
C GLY A 130 21.11 7.05 16.56
N ALA A 131 20.54 6.42 15.53
CA ALA A 131 19.10 6.40 15.27
C ALA A 131 18.39 5.36 16.18
N GLN A 132 18.44 5.59 17.49
CA GLN A 132 17.78 4.72 18.47
C GLN A 132 16.25 4.80 18.34
N GLY A 133 15.57 3.67 18.55
CA GLY A 133 14.12 3.59 18.44
C GLY A 133 13.59 3.59 17.00
N VAL A 134 14.45 3.49 15.99
CA VAL A 134 14.04 3.37 14.58
C VAL A 134 13.94 1.90 14.17
N GLU A 135 12.84 1.56 13.52
CA GLU A 135 12.60 0.26 12.89
C GLU A 135 12.36 0.47 11.38
N PRO A 136 13.41 0.46 10.53
CA PRO A 136 13.21 0.52 9.08
C PRO A 136 12.45 -0.71 8.60
N VAL A 137 11.50 -0.51 7.70
CA VAL A 137 10.71 -1.57 7.11
C VAL A 137 10.45 -1.32 5.63
N LYS A 138 10.70 -2.34 4.80
CA LYS A 138 10.41 -2.29 3.36
C LYS A 138 8.97 -2.68 3.08
N THR A 139 8.47 -2.28 1.92
CA THR A 139 7.18 -2.68 1.35
C THR A 139 7.02 -4.20 1.36
N SER A 140 8.06 -4.94 0.97
CA SER A 140 8.01 -6.41 0.97
C SER A 140 7.81 -6.98 2.37
N GLN A 141 8.49 -6.41 3.36
CA GLN A 141 8.40 -6.87 4.75
C GLN A 141 7.03 -6.53 5.35
N LEU A 142 6.45 -5.37 5.02
CA LEU A 142 5.08 -5.04 5.43
C LEU A 142 4.07 -6.00 4.80
N LEU A 143 4.20 -6.31 3.51
CA LEU A 143 3.32 -7.29 2.84
C LEU A 143 3.46 -8.70 3.43
N ASP A 144 4.69 -9.13 3.72
CA ASP A 144 4.96 -10.41 4.40
C ASP A 144 4.27 -10.46 5.76
N GLN A 145 4.45 -9.43 6.60
CA GLN A 145 3.83 -9.34 7.92
C GLN A 145 2.30 -9.32 7.84
N MET A 146 1.73 -8.59 6.88
CA MET A 146 0.28 -8.58 6.67
C MET A 146 -0.25 -9.96 6.30
N ARG A 147 0.44 -10.69 5.42
CA ARG A 147 0.02 -12.04 5.01
C ARG A 147 0.17 -13.03 6.16
N GLU A 148 1.32 -13.05 6.84
CA GLU A 148 1.60 -13.95 7.95
C GLU A 148 0.66 -13.71 9.13
N GLY A 149 0.31 -12.45 9.39
CA GLY A 149 -0.73 -12.06 10.35
C GLY A 149 -2.16 -12.23 9.86
N GLN A 150 -2.37 -12.83 8.66
CA GLN A 150 -3.68 -13.03 8.03
C GLN A 150 -4.51 -11.74 7.85
N PHE A 151 -3.85 -10.57 7.85
CA PHE A 151 -4.46 -9.27 7.63
C PHE A 151 -4.89 -9.04 6.17
N ILE A 152 -4.18 -9.68 5.24
CA ILE A 152 -4.56 -9.80 3.83
C ILE A 152 -4.55 -11.28 3.43
N SER A 153 -5.39 -11.63 2.44
CA SER A 153 -5.38 -12.98 1.88
C SER A 153 -4.18 -13.26 0.99
N ASP A 154 -3.87 -14.54 0.73
CA ASP A 154 -2.84 -14.94 -0.24
C ASP A 154 -3.10 -14.40 -1.65
N ALA A 155 -4.36 -14.27 -2.05
CA ALA A 155 -4.74 -13.67 -3.33
C ALA A 155 -4.41 -12.18 -3.38
N GLU A 156 -4.68 -11.44 -2.29
CA GLU A 156 -4.35 -10.02 -2.18
C GLU A 156 -2.85 -9.78 -2.12
N TYR A 157 -2.11 -10.60 -1.38
CA TYR A 157 -0.65 -10.58 -1.36
C TYR A 157 -0.06 -10.80 -2.76
N ARG A 158 -0.51 -11.85 -3.47
CA ARG A 158 -0.08 -12.13 -4.86
C ARG A 158 -0.37 -10.97 -5.80
N ARG A 159 -1.57 -10.37 -5.71
CA ARG A 159 -1.95 -9.22 -6.54
C ARG A 159 -1.07 -8.01 -6.25
N ALA A 160 -0.91 -7.63 -4.99
CA ALA A 160 -0.09 -6.49 -4.60
C ALA A 160 1.35 -6.65 -5.11
N ARG A 161 1.95 -7.82 -4.89
CA ARG A 161 3.28 -8.17 -5.37
C ARG A 161 3.41 -8.02 -6.89
N ALA A 162 2.50 -8.64 -7.66
CA ALA A 162 2.52 -8.57 -9.12
C ALA A 162 2.41 -7.12 -9.61
N SER A 163 1.52 -6.33 -8.99
CA SER A 163 1.41 -4.91 -9.30
C SER A 163 2.72 -4.16 -9.02
N TYR A 164 3.34 -4.33 -7.85
CA TYR A 164 4.61 -3.65 -7.53
C TYR A 164 5.72 -3.96 -8.55
N GLN A 165 5.82 -5.20 -9.01
CA GLN A 165 6.80 -5.60 -10.03
C GLN A 165 6.52 -4.99 -11.41
N GLN A 166 5.24 -4.77 -11.74
CA GLN A 166 4.80 -4.20 -13.02
C GLN A 166 4.90 -2.67 -13.03
N THR A 167 4.58 -2.02 -11.91
CA THR A 167 4.35 -0.57 -11.86
C THR A 167 5.57 0.22 -11.39
N SER A 168 6.62 -0.44 -10.89
CA SER A 168 7.81 0.25 -10.44
C SER A 168 9.11 -0.52 -10.72
N PRO A 169 10.03 0.04 -11.52
CA PRO A 169 11.32 -0.57 -11.83
C PRO A 169 12.15 -0.88 -10.58
N VAL A 170 11.95 -0.16 -9.48
CA VAL A 170 12.75 -0.38 -8.26
C VAL A 170 12.49 -1.74 -7.59
N PHE A 171 11.39 -2.43 -7.94
CA PHE A 171 11.12 -3.78 -7.44
C PHE A 171 11.56 -4.89 -8.42
N GLN A 172 12.07 -4.54 -9.60
CA GLN A 172 12.56 -5.50 -10.58
C GLN A 172 13.93 -6.08 -10.20
N PRO A 173 14.28 -7.30 -10.66
CA PRO A 173 15.61 -7.88 -10.45
C PRO A 173 16.72 -6.92 -10.87
N GLY A 174 17.76 -6.79 -10.03
CA GLY A 174 18.89 -5.87 -10.26
C GLY A 174 18.73 -4.48 -9.65
N SER A 175 17.57 -4.14 -9.10
CA SER A 175 17.36 -2.89 -8.36
C SER A 175 17.86 -2.96 -6.90
N ALA A 176 18.22 -1.80 -6.35
CA ALA A 176 18.49 -1.56 -4.94
C ALA A 176 17.37 -2.02 -4.01
N SER A 177 16.12 -1.82 -4.42
CA SER A 177 14.91 -2.15 -3.66
C SER A 177 14.30 -3.49 -4.08
N HIS A 178 15.04 -4.27 -4.88
CA HIS A 178 14.64 -5.61 -5.25
C HIS A 178 14.56 -6.49 -4.00
N SER A 179 13.38 -7.04 -3.76
CA SER A 179 13.19 -8.06 -2.74
C SER A 179 13.09 -9.41 -3.44
N PRO A 180 14.05 -10.34 -3.25
CA PRO A 180 13.93 -11.70 -3.74
C PRO A 180 12.62 -12.36 -3.29
N ARG A 181 12.06 -11.99 -2.13
CA ARG A 181 10.76 -12.50 -1.67
C ARG A 181 9.56 -11.94 -2.45
N LEU A 182 9.66 -10.69 -2.92
CA LEU A 182 8.77 -10.17 -3.96
C LEU A 182 9.06 -10.80 -5.34
N ALA A 183 10.11 -11.60 -5.52
CA ALA A 183 10.45 -12.26 -6.77
C ALA A 183 10.21 -13.79 -6.78
N THR A 184 10.26 -14.47 -5.63
CA THR A 184 10.32 -15.93 -5.52
C THR A 184 9.19 -16.54 -4.68
N PHE A 185 8.00 -15.95 -4.65
CA PHE A 185 6.88 -16.63 -3.98
C PHE A 185 6.44 -17.87 -4.80
N ASP A 186 6.85 -19.04 -4.31
CA ASP A 186 6.22 -20.33 -4.57
C ASP A 186 5.11 -20.54 -3.51
N GLY A 187 3.98 -19.86 -3.69
CA GLY A 187 2.78 -20.20 -2.91
C GLY A 187 2.25 -21.58 -3.27
N PRO A 188 1.41 -22.19 -2.41
CA PRO A 188 0.63 -23.34 -2.85
C PRO A 188 -0.13 -22.97 -4.13
N ALA A 189 -0.06 -23.85 -5.13
CA ALA A 189 -0.67 -23.64 -6.43
C ALA A 189 -2.13 -23.15 -6.29
N PRO A 190 -2.59 -22.20 -7.12
CA PRO A 190 -3.95 -21.70 -7.07
C PRO A 190 -4.93 -22.87 -7.09
N ARG A 191 -5.76 -22.99 -6.04
CA ARG A 191 -6.87 -23.94 -6.05
C ARG A 191 -7.88 -23.45 -7.09
N VAL A 192 -8.36 -24.37 -7.92
CA VAL A 192 -9.19 -24.15 -9.11
C VAL A 192 -10.42 -23.25 -8.88
N LEU A 193 -10.85 -23.06 -7.63
CA LEU A 193 -11.94 -22.14 -7.24
C LEU A 193 -11.61 -20.64 -7.43
N ASP A 194 -10.34 -20.22 -7.43
CA ASP A 194 -9.94 -18.81 -7.66
C ASP A 194 -10.21 -18.36 -9.11
N HIS A 195 -10.37 -19.31 -10.05
CA HIS A 195 -10.67 -19.00 -11.46
C HIS A 195 -12.14 -18.61 -11.70
N LEU A 196 -13.06 -18.93 -10.79
CA LEU A 196 -14.46 -18.53 -10.93
C LEU A 196 -14.66 -17.04 -10.61
N GLY A 197 -13.92 -16.48 -9.65
CA GLY A 197 -13.98 -15.04 -9.34
C GLY A 197 -13.33 -14.13 -10.39
N ALA A 198 -12.33 -14.63 -11.13
CA ALA A 198 -11.72 -13.90 -12.24
C ALA A 198 -12.55 -13.95 -13.54
N ALA A 199 -13.41 -14.97 -13.69
CA ALA A 199 -14.38 -15.04 -14.78
C ALA A 199 -15.54 -14.04 -14.58
N ASP A 200 -15.99 -13.82 -13.34
CA ASP A 200 -17.04 -12.83 -13.03
C ASP A 200 -16.61 -11.39 -13.33
N ALA A 201 -15.34 -11.05 -13.12
CA ALA A 201 -14.81 -9.72 -13.44
C ALA A 201 -14.78 -9.42 -14.96
N ARG A 202 -14.84 -10.45 -15.82
CA ARG A 202 -14.89 -10.30 -17.28
C ARG A 202 -16.31 -10.28 -17.85
N ILE A 203 -17.31 -10.73 -17.09
CA ILE A 203 -18.73 -10.70 -17.52
C ILE A 203 -19.35 -9.33 -17.21
N ALA A 204 -18.86 -8.60 -16.20
CA ALA A 204 -19.30 -7.24 -15.88
C ALA A 204 -18.83 -6.14 -16.87
N ALA A 205 -18.03 -6.49 -17.89
CA ALA A 205 -17.48 -5.56 -18.89
C ALA A 205 -18.10 -5.70 -20.29
N LYS A 206 -19.35 -6.18 -20.39
CA LYS A 206 -20.19 -6.04 -21.60
C LYS A 206 -21.33 -5.05 -21.32
N PRO A 207 -21.68 -4.17 -22.27
CA PRO A 207 -22.82 -3.28 -22.08
C PRO A 207 -24.11 -4.11 -22.06
N GLY A 208 -24.83 -4.07 -20.94
CA GLY A 208 -26.17 -4.65 -20.84
C GLY A 208 -26.47 -5.57 -19.64
N PHE A 209 -25.51 -5.86 -18.76
CA PHE A 209 -25.78 -6.73 -17.60
C PHE A 209 -25.89 -5.93 -16.29
N GLN A 210 -27.11 -5.76 -15.79
CA GLN A 210 -27.37 -5.30 -14.42
C GLN A 210 -27.37 -6.53 -13.49
N THR A 211 -26.38 -6.65 -12.63
CA THR A 211 -26.35 -7.69 -11.59
C THR A 211 -26.77 -7.11 -10.25
N PHE A 212 -27.94 -7.52 -9.77
CA PHE A 212 -28.44 -7.24 -8.42
C PHE A 212 -27.54 -7.92 -7.38
N THR A 213 -27.05 -7.13 -6.42
CA THR A 213 -26.34 -7.63 -5.23
C THR A 213 -27.38 -8.11 -4.21
N LYS A 214 -27.39 -9.40 -3.85
CA LYS A 214 -28.14 -9.88 -2.69
C LYS A 214 -27.17 -10.21 -1.55
N VAL A 215 -27.13 -9.32 -0.56
CA VAL A 215 -26.56 -9.54 0.77
C VAL A 215 -27.39 -10.60 1.49
N GLY A 216 -26.75 -11.44 2.30
CA GLY A 216 -27.31 -12.67 2.85
C GLY A 216 -28.46 -12.53 3.84
N GLY A 217 -29.05 -13.69 4.15
CA GLY A 217 -29.94 -13.91 5.31
C GLY A 217 -31.43 -13.99 4.99
N ALA A 218 -31.99 -15.18 5.21
CA ALA A 218 -33.40 -15.51 5.45
C ALA A 218 -34.47 -15.12 4.39
N ALA A 219 -35.14 -16.17 3.89
CA ALA A 219 -36.53 -16.22 3.42
C ALA A 219 -37.06 -15.05 2.57
N SER A 220 -37.24 -15.28 1.26
CA SER A 220 -38.52 -15.06 0.55
C SER A 220 -38.39 -15.33 -0.96
N VAL A 221 -39.45 -15.99 -1.43
CA VAL A 221 -39.76 -16.47 -2.80
C VAL A 221 -40.00 -15.29 -3.76
N GLY A 222 -39.63 -15.43 -5.04
CA GLY A 222 -40.03 -14.45 -6.06
C GLY A 222 -39.51 -14.73 -7.48
N LEU A 223 -40.28 -15.55 -8.23
CA LEU A 223 -40.53 -15.60 -9.67
C LEU A 223 -39.40 -15.32 -10.71
N LEU A 224 -39.12 -16.36 -11.51
CA LEU A 224 -38.42 -16.32 -12.80
C LEU A 224 -39.33 -15.73 -13.89
N GLY A 225 -38.88 -14.64 -14.53
CA GLY A 225 -39.39 -14.21 -15.83
C GLY A 225 -38.41 -14.66 -16.92
N TYR A 226 -38.82 -15.65 -17.73
CA TYR A 226 -38.15 -16.08 -18.95
C TYR A 226 -38.58 -15.16 -20.10
N ASP A 227 -37.64 -14.59 -20.85
CA ASP A 227 -37.90 -14.14 -22.22
C ASP A 227 -36.97 -14.90 -23.17
N PHE A 228 -37.62 -15.73 -24.00
CA PHE A 228 -37.03 -16.41 -25.15
C PHE A 228 -36.79 -15.39 -26.26
N VAL A 229 -35.56 -15.25 -26.74
CA VAL A 229 -35.32 -14.80 -28.12
C VAL A 229 -34.44 -15.83 -28.81
N THR A 230 -35.07 -16.45 -29.80
CA THR A 230 -34.60 -17.53 -30.67
C THR A 230 -33.45 -17.09 -31.57
N THR A 231 -32.31 -17.78 -31.50
CA THR A 231 -31.23 -17.65 -32.49
C THR A 231 -31.49 -18.63 -33.64
N ALA A 232 -32.11 -18.14 -34.71
CA ALA A 232 -32.23 -18.87 -35.98
C ALA A 232 -31.94 -17.92 -37.15
N SER A 233 -30.66 -17.73 -37.48
CA SER A 233 -30.22 -17.36 -38.84
C SER A 233 -28.69 -17.34 -38.94
N GLN A 234 -28.08 -18.50 -39.12
CA GLN A 234 -26.78 -18.60 -39.81
C GLN A 234 -26.81 -19.89 -40.62
N TYR A 235 -27.24 -19.81 -41.88
CA TYR A 235 -26.86 -20.67 -43.00
C TYR A 235 -27.63 -20.20 -44.24
N ASN A 236 -26.98 -19.44 -45.12
CA ASN A 236 -27.12 -19.53 -46.58
C ASN A 236 -26.26 -18.46 -47.25
N ALA A 237 -25.03 -18.84 -47.60
CA ALA A 237 -24.36 -18.34 -48.77
C ALA A 237 -24.06 -19.57 -49.63
N LEU A 238 -25.01 -19.90 -50.51
CA LEU A 238 -24.85 -20.90 -51.57
C LEU A 238 -24.60 -20.15 -52.88
N THR A 239 -23.51 -20.54 -53.54
CA THR A 239 -23.48 -20.84 -54.98
C THR A 239 -24.74 -20.46 -55.78
N GLY A 240 -24.58 -19.43 -56.60
CA GLY A 240 -25.33 -19.11 -57.81
C GLY A 240 -24.40 -18.36 -58.73
#